data_AF-A0A9W8J5L5-F1
#
_entry.id   AF-A0A9W8J5L5-F1
#
_cell.length_a   1.000
_cell.length_b   1.000
_cell.length_c   1.000
_cell.angle_alpha   90.00
_cell.angle_beta   90.00
_cell.angle_gamma   90.00
#
_symmetry.space_group_name_H-M   'P 1'
#
loop_
_entity.id
_entity.type
_entity.pdbx_description
1 polymer ?
#
loop_
_entity_poly.entity_id
_entity_poly.type
_entity_poly.pdbx_seq_one_letter_code
_entity_poly.pdbx_strand_id
1 'polypeptide(L)'
;MEIYEQLRANCDKLLEAYHTNLEDVQKLQETLIRDILPSVTDELNLTPDATEWAKEWLSDTGSIFRIARKNQFTKSFTLEAIRKNLVWRLDNLWQKAEPVPMSNVHYLSLDTLDPCGRPIVIVETVPLEVEVDIVKQGIMQFFETVRMNLYEAGKNVDRGRGIPLQCTVILDLQHLTFQRVGLDIMTWAVREVYPRFPGMLAAVFMMNYSWTHSGMWNVVK
;
A
#
# COMPACT_ATOMS: atom_id res chain seq x y z
N MET A 1 -24.31 -6.63 11.83
CA MET A 1 -24.58 -5.23 11.41
C MET A 1 -23.42 -4.30 11.76
N GLU A 2 -22.82 -4.43 12.95
CA GLU A 2 -21.77 -3.50 13.43
C GLU A 2 -20.54 -3.33 12.49
N ILE A 3 -20.03 -4.40 11.88
CA ILE A 3 -18.83 -4.32 11.02
C ILE A 3 -19.08 -3.47 9.76
N TYR A 4 -20.24 -3.64 9.11
CA TYR A 4 -20.56 -2.89 7.90
C TYR A 4 -20.72 -1.39 8.20
N GLU A 5 -21.44 -1.06 9.27
CA GLU A 5 -21.63 0.32 9.70
C GLU A 5 -20.30 0.99 10.06
N GLN A 6 -19.42 0.28 10.77
CA GLN A 6 -18.09 0.76 11.11
C GLN A 6 -17.23 0.99 9.85
N LEU A 7 -17.25 0.06 8.89
CA LEU A 7 -16.52 0.21 7.64
C LEU A 7 -17.01 1.38 6.81
N ARG A 8 -18.33 1.61 6.78
CA ARG A 8 -18.94 2.74 6.09
C ARG A 8 -18.57 4.06 6.75
N ALA A 9 -18.73 4.18 8.07
CA ALA A 9 -18.36 5.37 8.82
C ALA A 9 -16.87 5.72 8.68
N ASN A 10 -15.99 4.72 8.64
CA ASN A 10 -14.56 4.92 8.39
C ASN A 10 -14.28 5.38 6.95
N CYS A 11 -15.01 4.84 5.98
CA CYS A 11 -14.87 5.26 4.58
C CYS A 11 -15.30 6.72 4.39
N ASP A 12 -16.45 7.10 4.97
CA ASP A 12 -16.97 8.47 4.88
C ASP A 12 -16.00 9.47 5.50
N LYS A 13 -15.50 9.18 6.71
CA LYS A 13 -14.47 10.01 7.38
C LYS A 13 -13.18 10.12 6.56
N LEU A 14 -12.78 9.05 5.87
CA LEU A 14 -11.57 9.07 5.05
C LEU A 14 -11.75 9.98 3.83
N LEU A 15 -12.90 9.89 3.16
CA LEU A 15 -13.22 10.73 2.00
C LEU A 15 -13.38 12.19 2.40
N GLU A 16 -14.03 12.47 3.53
CA GLU A 16 -14.12 13.83 4.09
C GLU A 16 -12.72 14.40 4.37
N ALA A 17 -11.86 13.64 5.05
CA ALA A 17 -10.48 14.04 5.32
C ALA A 17 -9.68 14.26 4.02
N TYR A 18 -9.90 13.43 2.99
CA TYR A 18 -9.26 13.58 1.69
C TYR A 18 -9.65 14.90 1.02
N HIS A 19 -10.95 15.17 0.88
CA HIS A 19 -11.41 16.40 0.24
C HIS A 19 -10.98 17.65 1.03
N THR A 20 -11.05 17.60 2.36
CA THR A 20 -10.68 18.74 3.22
C THR A 20 -9.21 19.11 3.11
N ASN A 21 -8.33 18.12 2.91
CA ASN A 21 -6.88 18.33 2.91
C ASN A 21 -6.26 18.27 1.50
N LEU A 22 -7.08 18.17 0.44
CA LEU A 22 -6.59 17.93 -0.93
C LEU A 22 -5.64 19.03 -1.40
N GLU A 23 -6.01 20.30 -1.19
CA GLU A 23 -5.20 21.44 -1.62
C GLU A 23 -3.85 21.48 -0.89
N ASP A 24 -3.83 21.18 0.41
CA ASP A 24 -2.60 21.14 1.20
C ASP A 24 -1.70 19.97 0.79
N VAL A 25 -2.29 18.82 0.44
CA VAL A 25 -1.57 17.69 -0.15
C VAL A 25 -0.95 18.07 -1.49
N GLN A 26 -1.66 18.80 -2.36
CA GLN A 26 -1.13 19.25 -3.64
C GLN A 26 0.03 20.24 -3.47
N LYS A 27 -0.10 21.23 -2.57
CA LYS A 27 1.01 22.14 -2.22
C LYS A 27 2.23 21.40 -1.67
N LEU A 28 1.99 20.35 -0.88
CA LEU A 28 3.04 19.49 -0.37
C LEU A 28 3.74 18.74 -1.51
N GLN A 29 2.99 18.20 -2.49
CA GLN A 29 3.55 17.55 -3.69
C GLN A 29 4.42 18.52 -4.49
N GLU A 30 3.96 19.76 -4.69
CA GLU A 30 4.75 20.80 -5.36
C GLU A 30 6.07 21.07 -4.63
N THR A 31 6.02 21.22 -3.30
CA THR A 31 7.22 21.40 -2.45
C THR A 31 8.17 20.21 -2.61
N LEU A 32 7.64 18.97 -2.55
CA LEU A 32 8.44 17.76 -2.68
C LEU A 32 9.12 17.66 -4.04
N ILE A 33 8.41 17.98 -5.12
CA ILE A 33 8.92 17.84 -6.49
C ILE A 33 9.89 18.97 -6.84
N ARG A 34 9.61 20.20 -6.43
CA ARG A 34 10.41 21.38 -6.80
C ARG A 34 11.62 21.60 -5.89
N ASP A 35 11.47 21.35 -4.59
CA ASP A 35 12.46 21.75 -3.61
C ASP A 35 13.21 20.55 -3.02
N ILE A 36 12.54 19.42 -2.80
CA ILE A 36 13.13 18.25 -2.12
C ILE A 36 13.75 17.26 -3.10
N LEU A 37 13.04 16.93 -4.19
CA LEU A 37 13.50 15.94 -5.17
C LEU A 37 14.87 16.31 -5.77
N PRO A 38 15.16 17.57 -6.17
CA PRO A 38 16.49 17.93 -6.67
C PRO A 38 17.60 17.63 -5.67
N SER A 39 17.38 17.96 -4.38
CA SER A 39 18.36 17.67 -3.33
C SER A 39 18.57 16.16 -3.15
N VAL A 40 17.52 15.34 -3.26
CA VAL A 40 17.63 13.87 -3.17
C VAL A 40 18.34 13.31 -4.40
N THR A 41 18.07 13.86 -5.59
CA THR A 41 18.74 13.50 -6.84
C THR A 41 20.24 13.74 -6.73
N ASP A 42 20.65 14.90 -6.23
CA ASP A 42 22.06 15.24 -6.04
C ASP A 42 22.72 14.37 -4.96
N GLU A 43 22.06 14.18 -3.80
CA GLU A 43 22.58 13.40 -2.67
C GLU A 43 22.80 11.93 -3.05
N LEU A 44 21.86 11.31 -3.77
CA LEU A 44 21.92 9.91 -4.16
C LEU A 44 22.54 9.70 -5.55
N ASN A 45 22.95 10.76 -6.24
CA ASN A 45 23.42 10.74 -7.63
C ASN A 45 22.46 9.97 -8.56
N LEU A 46 21.17 10.29 -8.48
CA LEU A 46 20.14 9.59 -9.25
C LEU A 46 20.30 9.83 -10.75
N THR A 47 20.03 8.79 -11.54
CA THR A 47 19.93 8.93 -12.99
C THR A 47 18.69 9.75 -13.37
N PRO A 48 18.64 10.29 -14.61
CA PRO A 48 17.44 10.98 -15.10
C PRO A 48 16.18 10.10 -15.02
N ASP A 49 16.30 8.82 -15.39
CA ASP A 49 15.18 7.86 -15.34
C ASP A 49 14.71 7.63 -13.89
N ALA A 50 15.64 7.48 -12.95
CA ALA A 50 15.32 7.30 -11.53
C ALA A 50 14.65 8.54 -10.94
N THR A 51 15.08 9.73 -11.37
CA THR A 51 14.49 11.00 -10.97
C THR A 51 13.07 11.16 -11.51
N GLU A 52 12.83 10.81 -12.77
CA GLU A 52 11.48 10.89 -13.33
C GLU A 52 10.55 9.86 -12.68
N TRP A 53 11.01 8.63 -12.42
CA TRP A 53 10.23 7.64 -11.68
C TRP A 53 9.89 8.09 -10.25
N ALA A 54 10.85 8.70 -9.56
CA ALA A 54 10.61 9.31 -8.25
C ALA A 54 9.55 10.40 -8.33
N LYS A 55 9.61 11.25 -9.36
CA LYS A 55 8.64 12.31 -9.62
C LYS A 55 7.24 11.78 -9.94
N GLU A 56 7.13 10.71 -10.72
CA GLU A 56 5.85 10.03 -10.99
C GLU A 56 5.21 9.54 -9.69
N TRP A 57 5.97 8.89 -8.81
CA TRP A 57 5.45 8.45 -7.51
C TRP A 57 5.07 9.63 -6.61
N LEU A 58 5.88 10.69 -6.55
CA LEU A 58 5.55 11.90 -5.79
C LEU A 58 4.28 12.59 -6.31
N SER A 59 3.90 12.33 -7.56
CA SER A 59 2.67 12.84 -8.18
C SER A 59 1.43 12.00 -7.84
N ASP A 60 1.57 10.83 -7.19
CA ASP A 60 0.44 10.02 -6.68
C ASP A 60 -0.18 10.66 -5.44
N THR A 61 -1.18 11.52 -5.65
CA THR A 61 -1.90 12.24 -4.59
C THR A 61 -2.50 11.32 -3.53
N GLY A 62 -2.97 10.12 -3.91
CA GLY A 62 -3.54 9.16 -2.95
C GLY A 62 -2.48 8.66 -1.97
N SER A 63 -1.28 8.36 -2.46
CA SER A 63 -0.15 7.93 -1.62
C SER A 63 0.35 9.05 -0.71
N ILE A 64 0.48 10.26 -1.23
CA ILE A 64 0.92 11.43 -0.45
C ILE A 64 -0.10 11.77 0.64
N PHE A 65 -1.40 11.78 0.30
CA PHE A 65 -2.47 11.95 1.28
C PHE A 65 -2.40 10.91 2.40
N ARG A 66 -2.21 9.62 2.08
CA ARG A 66 -2.16 8.55 3.09
C ARG A 66 -0.98 8.72 4.05
N ILE A 67 0.18 9.15 3.54
CA ILE A 67 1.35 9.45 4.38
C ILE A 67 1.10 10.70 5.23
N ALA A 68 0.52 11.75 4.66
CA ALA A 68 0.16 12.97 5.39
C ALA A 68 -0.83 12.67 6.52
N ARG A 69 -1.90 11.93 6.24
CA ARG A 69 -2.90 11.51 7.22
C ARG A 69 -2.28 10.71 8.37
N LYS A 70 -1.37 9.77 8.08
CA LYS A 70 -0.64 9.00 9.12
C LYS A 70 0.17 9.91 10.05
N ASN A 71 0.69 11.01 9.53
CA ASN A 71 1.42 12.04 10.28
C ASN A 71 0.53 13.21 10.73
N GLN A 72 -0.79 13.01 10.79
CA GLN A 72 -1.77 14.01 11.22
C GLN A 72 -1.64 15.34 10.47
N PHE A 73 -1.26 15.28 9.19
CA PHE A 73 -1.03 16.43 8.31
C PHE A 73 0.04 17.42 8.83
N THR A 74 0.90 17.00 9.74
CA THR A 74 2.03 17.82 10.20
C THR A 74 3.07 17.91 9.08
N LYS A 75 3.25 19.10 8.48
CA LYS A 75 4.06 19.31 7.28
C LYS A 75 5.50 18.77 7.41
N SER A 76 6.21 19.12 8.49
CA SER A 76 7.59 18.69 8.71
C SER A 76 7.73 17.17 8.82
N PHE A 77 6.88 16.53 9.64
CA PHE A 77 6.87 15.07 9.78
C PHE A 77 6.48 14.36 8.50
N THR A 78 5.54 14.93 7.74
CA THR A 78 5.10 14.36 6.46
C THR A 78 6.21 14.44 5.41
N LEU A 79 6.88 15.60 5.26
CA LEU A 79 8.01 15.77 4.36
C LEU A 79 9.12 14.75 4.66
N GLU A 80 9.49 14.61 5.93
CA GLU A 80 10.53 13.66 6.31
C GLU A 80 10.11 12.20 6.11
N ALA A 81 8.86 11.85 6.41
CA ALA A 81 8.31 10.53 6.16
C ALA A 81 8.30 10.19 4.66
N ILE A 82 7.94 11.15 3.80
CA ILE A 82 7.94 10.96 2.35
C ILE A 82 9.36 10.81 1.83
N ARG A 83 10.32 11.65 2.26
CA ARG A 83 11.74 11.51 1.88
C ARG A 83 12.28 10.14 2.27
N LYS A 84 12.07 9.71 3.52
CA LYS A 84 12.49 8.38 4.01
C LYS A 84 11.84 7.24 3.22
N ASN A 85 10.60 7.41 2.77
CA ASN A 85 9.92 6.42 1.95
C ASN A 85 10.47 6.43 0.52
N LEU A 86 10.72 7.60 -0.06
CA LEU A 86 11.30 7.73 -1.40
C LEU A 86 12.65 7.02 -1.51
N VAL A 87 13.56 7.27 -0.56
CA VAL A 87 14.87 6.59 -0.50
C VAL A 87 14.68 5.07 -0.44
N TRP A 88 13.82 4.59 0.47
CA TRP A 88 13.54 3.16 0.56
C TRP A 88 12.98 2.58 -0.75
N ARG A 89 12.11 3.32 -1.44
CA ARG A 89 11.52 2.90 -2.72
C ARG A 89 12.57 2.84 -3.83
N LEU A 90 13.51 3.78 -3.87
CA LEU A 90 14.64 3.75 -4.80
C LEU A 90 15.54 2.53 -4.53
N ASP A 91 15.81 2.20 -3.26
CA ASP A 91 16.63 1.03 -2.92
C ASP A 91 15.91 -0.31 -3.18
N ASN A 92 14.58 -0.32 -3.11
CA ASN A 92 13.81 -1.57 -3.04
C ASN A 92 12.90 -1.87 -4.23
N LEU A 93 12.52 -0.88 -5.02
CA LEU A 93 11.54 -1.04 -6.10
C LEU A 93 12.06 -0.54 -7.45
N TRP A 94 12.92 0.48 -7.45
CA TRP A 94 13.54 0.97 -8.69
C TRP A 94 14.48 -0.09 -9.29
N GLN A 95 14.33 -0.36 -10.59
CA GLN A 95 15.13 -1.31 -11.36
C GLN A 95 15.20 -2.76 -10.81
N LYS A 96 14.28 -3.19 -9.94
CA LYS A 96 14.19 -4.60 -9.57
C LYS A 96 13.55 -5.43 -10.70
N ALA A 97 14.05 -6.67 -10.80
CA ALA A 97 13.93 -7.61 -11.91
C ALA A 97 12.48 -7.94 -12.35
N GLU A 98 12.38 -8.79 -13.38
CA GLU A 98 11.14 -9.29 -13.96
C GLU A 98 10.06 -9.54 -12.88
N PRO A 99 8.81 -9.09 -13.12
CA PRO A 99 7.71 -9.27 -12.17
C PRO A 99 7.63 -10.74 -11.73
N VAL A 100 7.66 -10.98 -10.43
CA VAL A 100 7.40 -12.32 -9.89
C VAL A 100 5.95 -12.67 -10.25
N PRO A 101 5.69 -13.82 -10.89
CA PRO A 101 4.33 -14.26 -11.16
C PRO A 101 3.56 -14.43 -9.85
N MET A 102 2.54 -13.60 -9.61
CA MET A 102 1.67 -13.68 -8.44
C MET A 102 0.39 -14.46 -8.77
N SER A 103 0.52 -15.75 -9.08
CA SER A 103 -0.63 -16.59 -9.45
C SER A 103 -1.66 -16.75 -8.33
N ASN A 104 -1.26 -16.46 -7.10
CA ASN A 104 -2.06 -16.54 -5.88
C ASN A 104 -2.72 -15.20 -5.50
N VAL A 105 -2.57 -14.15 -6.31
CA VAL A 105 -3.18 -12.84 -6.08
C VAL A 105 -4.19 -12.57 -7.19
N HIS A 106 -5.46 -12.42 -6.80
CA HIS A 106 -6.56 -12.18 -7.73
C HIS A 106 -7.22 -10.84 -7.44
N TYR A 107 -7.16 -9.94 -8.42
CA TYR A 107 -7.91 -8.69 -8.39
C TYR A 107 -9.29 -8.94 -8.98
N LEU A 108 -10.35 -8.65 -8.23
CA LEU A 108 -11.69 -8.71 -8.79
C LEU A 108 -11.89 -7.56 -9.78
N SER A 109 -12.79 -7.76 -10.75
CA SER A 109 -13.16 -6.72 -11.72
C SER A 109 -13.59 -5.44 -10.98
N LEU A 110 -13.37 -4.27 -11.60
CA LEU A 110 -13.82 -2.98 -11.08
C LEU A 110 -15.36 -2.85 -10.99
N ASP A 111 -16.10 -3.80 -11.56
CA ASP A 111 -17.55 -3.95 -11.38
C ASP A 111 -17.92 -4.67 -10.08
N THR A 112 -16.98 -5.43 -9.51
CA THR A 112 -17.13 -6.20 -8.28
C THR A 112 -16.40 -5.47 -7.15
N LEU A 113 -17.07 -4.45 -6.62
CA LEU A 113 -16.58 -3.65 -5.50
C LEU A 113 -17.17 -4.13 -4.18
N ASP A 114 -16.51 -3.77 -3.10
CA ASP A 114 -17.08 -3.97 -1.79
C ASP A 114 -18.25 -3.00 -1.53
N PRO A 115 -19.01 -3.18 -0.43
CA PRO A 115 -20.16 -2.33 -0.12
C PRO A 115 -19.87 -0.83 0.08
N CYS A 116 -18.60 -0.42 0.19
CA CYS A 116 -18.15 0.97 0.26
C CYS A 116 -17.54 1.45 -1.07
N GLY A 117 -17.64 0.67 -2.15
CA GLY A 117 -17.10 1.02 -3.47
C GLY A 117 -15.60 0.79 -3.61
N ARG A 118 -14.99 -0.03 -2.75
CA ARG A 118 -13.54 -0.29 -2.77
C ARG A 118 -13.21 -1.54 -3.59
N PRO A 119 -12.09 -1.57 -4.33
CA PRO A 119 -11.62 -2.79 -4.98
C PRO A 119 -11.38 -3.92 -3.97
N ILE A 120 -11.63 -5.15 -4.41
CA ILE A 120 -11.40 -6.36 -3.61
C ILE A 120 -10.22 -7.13 -4.20
N VAL A 121 -9.30 -7.52 -3.33
CA VAL A 121 -8.13 -8.35 -3.68
C VAL A 121 -8.19 -9.64 -2.89
N ILE A 122 -8.11 -10.77 -3.58
CA ILE A 122 -8.03 -12.10 -2.96
C ILE A 122 -6.57 -12.53 -2.99
N VAL A 123 -6.05 -12.97 -1.85
CA VAL A 123 -4.70 -13.47 -1.69
C VAL A 123 -4.80 -14.87 -1.14
N GLU A 124 -4.41 -15.85 -1.95
CA GLU A 124 -4.27 -17.23 -1.54
C GLU A 124 -2.88 -17.45 -0.95
N THR A 125 -2.80 -18.14 0.18
CA THR A 125 -1.50 -18.54 0.72
C THR A 125 -0.91 -19.65 -0.14
N VAL A 126 0.39 -19.57 -0.40
CA VAL A 126 1.15 -20.60 -1.12
C VAL A 126 2.03 -21.38 -0.14
N PRO A 127 2.22 -22.70 -0.34
CA PRO A 127 3.14 -23.49 0.47
C PRO A 127 4.56 -22.89 0.46
N LEU A 128 5.23 -22.90 1.62
CA LEU A 128 6.59 -22.35 1.83
C LEU A 128 7.71 -23.23 1.23
N GLU A 129 7.50 -23.78 0.04
CA GLU A 129 8.56 -24.45 -0.74
C GLU A 129 9.34 -23.46 -1.64
N VAL A 130 8.89 -22.20 -1.68
CA VAL A 130 9.47 -21.11 -2.45
C VAL A 130 10.60 -20.43 -1.67
N GLU A 131 11.66 -20.00 -2.36
CA GLU A 131 12.75 -19.23 -1.75
C GLU A 131 12.24 -17.96 -1.05
N VAL A 132 12.80 -17.70 0.15
CA VAL A 132 12.41 -16.58 1.02
C VAL A 132 12.48 -15.23 0.30
N ASP A 133 13.52 -15.01 -0.50
CA ASP A 133 13.72 -13.74 -1.21
C ASP A 133 12.67 -13.52 -2.30
N ILE A 134 12.23 -14.59 -2.98
CA ILE A 134 11.12 -14.54 -3.94
C ILE A 134 9.81 -14.17 -3.23
N VAL A 135 9.55 -14.76 -2.06
CA VAL A 135 8.37 -14.42 -1.25
C VAL A 135 8.41 -12.95 -0.81
N LYS A 136 9.57 -12.46 -0.35
CA LYS A 136 9.75 -11.05 0.03
C LYS A 136 9.54 -10.10 -1.15
N GLN A 137 10.08 -10.43 -2.32
CA GLN A 137 9.85 -9.68 -3.56
C GLN A 137 8.37 -9.68 -3.95
N GLY A 138 7.71 -10.83 -3.89
CA GLY A 138 6.27 -10.95 -4.15
C GLY A 138 5.42 -10.10 -3.20
N ILE A 139 5.77 -10.02 -1.91
CA ILE A 139 5.09 -9.14 -0.95
C ILE A 139 5.26 -7.66 -1.32
N MET A 140 6.48 -7.23 -1.66
CA MET A 140 6.71 -5.84 -2.08
C MET A 140 5.95 -5.52 -3.38
N GLN A 141 5.99 -6.43 -4.35
CA GLN A 141 5.28 -6.31 -5.62
C GLN A 141 3.76 -6.30 -5.42
N PHE A 142 3.23 -7.08 -4.48
CA PHE A 142 1.82 -7.07 -4.11
C PHE A 142 1.39 -5.67 -3.65
N PHE A 143 2.09 -5.10 -2.66
CA PHE A 143 1.75 -3.76 -2.15
C PHE A 143 1.88 -2.68 -3.24
N GLU A 144 2.90 -2.78 -4.09
CA GLU A 144 3.08 -1.84 -5.19
C GLU A 144 1.98 -1.97 -6.26
N THR A 145 1.55 -3.20 -6.56
CA THR A 145 0.45 -3.48 -7.50
C THR A 145 -0.87 -2.96 -6.95
N VAL A 146 -1.15 -3.17 -5.65
CA VAL A 146 -2.33 -2.58 -4.98
C VAL A 146 -2.30 -1.05 -5.08
N ARG A 147 -1.15 -0.42 -4.80
CA ARG A 147 -1.00 1.04 -4.92
C ARG A 147 -1.31 1.52 -6.34
N MET A 148 -0.72 0.89 -7.35
CA MET A 148 -0.95 1.23 -8.75
C MET A 148 -2.40 1.06 -9.16
N ASN A 149 -3.05 -0.03 -8.74
CA ASN A 149 -4.46 -0.26 -9.04
C ASN A 149 -5.37 0.80 -8.41
N LEU A 150 -5.08 1.24 -7.17
CA LEU A 150 -5.82 2.34 -6.54
C LEU A 150 -5.57 3.67 -7.28
N TYR A 151 -4.34 3.93 -7.70
CA TYR A 151 -3.97 5.12 -8.45
C TYR A 151 -4.67 5.19 -9.82
N GLU A 152 -4.64 4.10 -10.58
CA GLU A 152 -5.31 4.01 -11.89
C GLU A 152 -6.84 4.05 -11.75
N ALA A 153 -7.40 3.39 -10.74
CA ALA A 153 -8.83 3.48 -10.46
C ALA A 153 -9.25 4.92 -10.10
N GLY A 154 -8.38 5.68 -9.42
CA GLY A 154 -8.58 7.10 -9.13
C GLY A 154 -8.56 8.02 -10.36
N LYS A 155 -7.78 7.70 -11.39
CA LYS A 155 -7.77 8.45 -12.66
C LYS A 155 -9.05 8.24 -13.48
N ASN A 156 -9.57 7.02 -13.46
CA ASN A 156 -10.72 6.59 -14.26
C ASN A 156 -12.06 6.84 -13.56
N VAL A 157 -12.08 7.68 -12.52
CA VAL A 157 -13.31 8.01 -11.79
C VAL A 157 -14.23 8.87 -12.67
N ASP A 158 -15.35 8.28 -13.10
CA ASP A 158 -16.54 9.05 -13.46
C ASP A 158 -17.02 9.84 -12.23
N ARG A 159 -17.35 11.11 -12.42
CA ARG A 159 -17.59 12.17 -11.39
C ARG A 159 -18.56 11.83 -10.22
N GLY A 160 -19.13 10.63 -10.14
CA GLY A 160 -20.00 10.15 -9.06
C GLY A 160 -19.48 9.01 -8.18
N ARG A 161 -18.46 8.24 -8.58
CA ARG A 161 -17.88 7.16 -7.75
C ARG A 161 -16.59 7.68 -7.09
N GLY A 162 -16.65 8.12 -5.84
CA GLY A 162 -15.51 8.75 -5.14
C GLY A 162 -14.17 8.01 -5.27
N ILE A 163 -13.05 8.72 -5.08
CA ILE A 163 -11.70 8.20 -5.33
C ILE A 163 -11.40 6.99 -4.42
N PRO A 164 -11.01 5.82 -4.97
CA PRO A 164 -10.70 4.64 -4.18
C PRO A 164 -9.34 4.80 -3.49
N LEU A 165 -9.37 5.22 -2.23
CA LEU A 165 -8.17 5.42 -1.41
C LEU A 165 -7.70 4.14 -0.71
N GLN A 166 -8.54 3.12 -0.66
CA GLN A 166 -8.28 1.85 0.02
C GLN A 166 -8.86 0.66 -0.76
N CYS A 167 -8.35 -0.53 -0.49
CA CYS A 167 -8.92 -1.80 -0.94
C CYS A 167 -9.31 -2.69 0.25
N THR A 168 -10.15 -3.69 -0.03
CA THR A 168 -10.48 -4.78 0.89
C THR A 168 -9.69 -6.01 0.47
N VAL A 169 -9.01 -6.66 1.42
CA VAL A 169 -8.24 -7.89 1.16
C VAL A 169 -8.96 -9.08 1.76
N ILE A 170 -9.09 -10.15 0.99
CA ILE A 170 -9.52 -11.46 1.45
C ILE A 170 -8.30 -12.36 1.43
N LEU A 171 -7.85 -12.81 2.59
CA LEU A 171 -6.68 -13.65 2.76
C LEU A 171 -7.12 -15.08 3.04
N ASP A 172 -6.86 -15.99 2.10
CA ASP A 172 -7.13 -17.41 2.28
C ASP A 172 -5.93 -18.12 2.91
N LEU A 173 -6.12 -18.61 4.14
CA LEU A 173 -5.08 -19.28 4.94
C LEU A 173 -5.04 -20.80 4.75
N GLN A 174 -5.81 -21.38 3.83
CA GLN A 174 -5.95 -22.84 3.67
C GLN A 174 -4.61 -23.57 3.54
N HIS A 175 -3.61 -22.96 2.89
CA HIS A 175 -2.30 -23.56 2.64
C HIS A 175 -1.18 -22.98 3.51
N LEU A 176 -1.52 -22.12 4.49
CA LEU A 176 -0.52 -21.52 5.36
C LEU A 176 0.03 -22.55 6.34
N THR A 177 1.31 -22.91 6.16
CA THR A 177 2.04 -23.76 7.09
C THR A 177 2.87 -22.91 8.06
N PHE A 178 2.69 -23.13 9.36
CA PHE A 178 3.43 -22.41 10.41
C PHE A 178 4.83 -23.00 10.60
N GLN A 179 5.74 -22.63 9.72
CA GLN A 179 7.17 -22.81 9.91
C GLN A 179 7.78 -21.52 10.47
N ARG A 180 8.89 -21.61 11.21
CA ARG A 180 9.60 -20.42 11.76
C ARG A 180 9.88 -19.37 10.69
N VAL A 181 10.30 -19.83 9.50
CA VAL A 181 10.56 -18.98 8.34
C VAL A 181 9.34 -18.13 7.93
N GLY A 182 8.14 -18.70 7.98
CA GLY A 182 6.90 -17.96 7.67
C GLY A 182 6.62 -16.83 8.66
N LEU A 183 6.87 -17.07 9.95
CA LEU A 183 6.72 -16.02 10.99
C LEU A 183 7.74 -14.90 10.81
N ASP A 184 8.98 -15.23 10.44
CA ASP A 184 10.03 -14.24 10.18
C ASP A 184 9.69 -13.37 8.97
N ILE A 185 9.17 -13.97 7.88
CA ILE A 185 8.70 -13.24 6.70
C ILE A 185 7.53 -12.31 7.06
N MET A 186 6.54 -12.80 7.82
CA MET A 186 5.40 -11.99 8.24
C MET A 186 5.84 -10.82 9.14
N THR A 187 6.76 -11.08 10.08
CA THR A 187 7.31 -10.06 10.96
C THR A 187 8.06 -8.99 10.16
N TRP A 188 8.89 -9.41 9.21
CA TRP A 188 9.56 -8.52 8.28
C TRP A 188 8.56 -7.70 7.45
N ALA A 189 7.52 -8.32 6.89
CA ALA A 189 6.54 -7.62 6.07
C ALA A 189 5.79 -6.54 6.85
N VAL A 190 5.39 -6.83 8.10
CA VAL A 190 4.68 -5.88 8.97
C VAL A 190 5.60 -4.74 9.43
N ARG A 191 6.88 -5.00 9.68
CA ARG A 191 7.83 -3.99 10.20
C ARG A 191 8.50 -3.16 9.13
N GLU A 192 8.86 -3.76 7.99
CA GLU A 192 9.68 -3.13 6.98
C GLU A 192 8.89 -2.65 5.76
N VAL A 193 7.88 -3.41 5.33
CA VAL A 193 7.13 -3.15 4.09
C VAL A 193 5.84 -2.38 4.35
N TYR A 194 4.94 -2.91 5.19
CA TYR A 194 3.63 -2.30 5.45
C TYR A 194 3.70 -0.81 5.86
N PRO A 195 4.66 -0.35 6.68
CA PRO A 195 4.74 1.06 7.05
C PRO A 195 5.02 2.01 5.87
N ARG A 196 5.54 1.49 4.75
CA ARG A 196 5.83 2.21 3.49
C ARG A 196 4.58 2.41 2.64
N PHE A 197 3.51 1.67 2.92
CA PHE A 197 2.24 1.73 2.21
C PHE A 197 1.08 2.05 3.17
N PRO A 198 1.14 3.17 3.90
CA PRO A 198 0.20 3.43 4.98
C PRO A 198 -1.23 3.56 4.46
N GLY A 199 -2.19 3.02 5.19
CA GLY A 199 -3.61 3.31 4.99
C GLY A 199 -4.25 2.79 3.70
N MET A 200 -3.57 1.94 2.91
CA MET A 200 -4.14 1.36 1.68
C MET A 200 -5.18 0.26 1.93
N LEU A 201 -5.14 -0.38 3.11
CA LEU A 201 -6.05 -1.48 3.44
C LEU A 201 -7.19 -0.93 4.30
N ALA A 202 -8.43 -1.15 3.86
CA ALA A 202 -9.62 -0.82 4.63
C ALA A 202 -9.97 -1.93 5.62
N ALA A 203 -9.90 -3.18 5.15
CA ALA A 203 -10.21 -4.38 5.91
C ALA A 203 -9.40 -5.56 5.34
N VAL A 204 -9.06 -6.50 6.24
CA VAL A 204 -8.49 -7.80 5.88
C VAL A 204 -9.40 -8.87 6.46
N PHE A 205 -10.02 -9.67 5.60
CA PHE A 205 -10.85 -10.81 5.98
C PHE A 205 -10.05 -12.08 5.82
N MET A 206 -9.86 -12.82 6.91
CA MET A 206 -9.14 -14.10 6.87
C MET A 206 -10.12 -15.25 6.69
N MET A 207 -9.94 -16.02 5.63
CA MET A 207 -10.65 -17.27 5.39
C MET A 207 -9.81 -18.46 5.82
N ASN A 208 -10.47 -19.59 6.13
CA ASN A 208 -9.81 -20.83 6.57
C ASN A 208 -8.91 -20.65 7.81
N TYR A 209 -9.19 -19.65 8.63
CA TYR A 209 -8.51 -19.42 9.90
C TYR A 209 -8.83 -20.54 10.90
N SER A 210 -7.81 -21.04 11.58
CA SER A 210 -7.91 -22.10 12.59
C SER A 210 -7.01 -21.80 13.79
N TRP A 211 -7.09 -22.61 14.86
CA TRP A 211 -6.28 -22.43 16.07
C TRP A 211 -4.76 -22.43 15.80
N THR A 212 -4.29 -23.10 14.74
CA THR A 212 -2.87 -23.10 14.34
C THR A 212 -2.40 -21.70 13.91
N HIS A 213 -3.33 -20.82 13.55
CA HIS A 213 -3.09 -19.45 13.10
C HIS A 213 -3.05 -18.41 14.25
N SER A 214 -3.30 -18.84 15.48
CA SER A 214 -3.34 -17.95 16.66
C SER A 214 -2.05 -17.17 16.89
N GLY A 215 -0.90 -17.75 16.53
CA GLY A 215 0.41 -17.10 16.65
C GLY A 215 0.57 -15.83 15.80
N MET A 216 -0.18 -15.68 14.69
CA MET A 216 -0.12 -14.48 13.84
C MET A 216 -0.52 -13.21 14.58
N TRP A 217 -1.44 -13.31 15.54
CA TRP A 217 -1.89 -12.14 16.28
C TRP A 217 -0.81 -11.53 17.16
N ASN A 218 0.21 -12.30 17.56
CA ASN A 218 1.34 -11.76 18.31
C ASN A 218 2.32 -10.96 17.43
N VAL A 219 2.26 -11.14 16.10
CA VAL A 219 3.10 -10.41 15.14
C VAL A 219 2.43 -9.11 14.70
N VAL A 220 1.10 -9.14 14.55
CA VAL A 220 0.32 -8.02 13.99
C VAL A 220 -0.16 -7.03 15.05
N LYS A 221 -0.32 -7.47 16.32
CA LYS A 221 -0.63 -6.57 17.44
C LYS A 221 0.53 -5.62 17.72
#